data_AF-A0A925T331-F1
#
_entry.id   AF-A0A925T331-F1
#
_cell.length_a   1.000
_cell.length_b   1.000
_cell.length_c   1.000
_cell.angle_alpha   90.00
_cell.angle_beta   90.00
_cell.angle_gamma   90.00
#
_symmetry.space_group_name_H-M   'P 1'
#
loop_
_entity.id
_entity.type
_entity.pdbx_description
1 polymer ?
#
loop_
_entity_poly.entity_id
_entity_poly.type
_entity_poly.pdbx_seq_one_letter_code
_entity_poly.pdbx_strand_id
1 'polypeptide(L)'
;MSTTSDKLPAAARTDDAVWIAGVVERISRALSGKPAVLHEPLFAGNEWTYLKECLDSTFVSSVGKFVDRFEAELAAYTGARHAVAVVNGTAAL
;
A
#
# COMPACT_ATOMS: atom_id res chain seq x y z
N MET A 1 2.54 37.19 -15.91
CA MET A 1 1.87 36.04 -15.28
C MET A 1 2.91 35.31 -14.45
N SER A 2 2.86 35.51 -13.13
CA SER A 2 3.78 34.92 -12.15
C SER A 2 3.52 33.41 -12.10
N THR A 3 4.53 32.62 -12.44
CA THR A 3 4.54 31.17 -12.23
C THR A 3 4.88 30.90 -10.77
N THR A 4 4.21 29.91 -10.20
CA THR A 4 4.29 29.46 -8.80
C THR A 4 5.65 28.83 -8.41
N SER A 5 6.76 29.32 -8.95
CA SER A 5 8.13 28.94 -8.55
C SER A 5 8.70 29.83 -7.44
N ASP A 6 7.98 30.88 -7.02
CA ASP A 6 8.52 31.97 -6.19
C ASP A 6 8.20 31.84 -4.68
N LYS A 7 7.96 30.63 -4.18
CA LYS A 7 7.75 30.35 -2.74
C LYS A 7 8.52 29.14 -2.24
N LEU A 8 9.82 29.10 -2.47
CA LEU A 8 10.73 28.35 -1.60
C LEU A 8 11.84 29.30 -1.13
N PRO A 9 12.00 29.56 0.18
CA PRO A 9 12.99 30.52 0.67
C PRO A 9 14.40 30.10 0.26
N ALA A 10 15.12 31.05 -0.35
CA ALA A 10 16.48 30.94 -0.85
C ALA A 10 17.54 30.89 0.27
N ALA A 11 17.46 29.88 1.15
CA ALA A 11 18.46 29.58 2.20
C ALA A 11 19.19 28.23 1.96
N ALA A 12 18.93 27.58 0.83
CA ALA A 12 19.47 26.27 0.49
C ALA A 12 20.89 26.40 -0.09
N ARG A 13 21.94 26.02 0.67
CA ARG A 13 23.17 25.39 0.13
C ARG A 13 24.29 25.03 1.12
N THR A 14 24.16 25.31 2.41
CA THR A 14 25.09 24.76 3.42
C THR A 14 24.31 24.14 4.57
N ASP A 15 23.14 24.70 4.82
CA ASP A 15 22.17 24.25 5.81
C ASP A 15 21.46 22.95 5.39
N ASP A 16 21.39 22.63 4.09
CA ASP A 16 20.72 21.42 3.61
C ASP A 16 21.41 20.15 4.11
N ALA A 17 22.74 20.12 4.08
CA ALA A 17 23.50 18.97 4.56
C ALA A 17 23.36 18.81 6.09
N VAL A 18 23.38 19.92 6.83
CA VAL A 18 23.18 19.95 8.28
C VAL A 18 21.76 19.54 8.66
N TRP A 19 20.77 20.03 7.91
CA TRP A 19 19.36 19.71 8.11
C TRP A 19 19.07 18.23 7.78
N ILE A 20 19.57 17.73 6.65
CA ILE A 20 19.47 16.31 6.27
C ILE A 20 20.10 15.44 7.35
N ALA A 21 21.30 15.79 7.84
CA ALA A 21 21.96 15.06 8.92
C ALA A 21 21.10 15.03 10.20
N GLY A 22 20.50 16.16 10.56
CA GLY A 22 19.57 16.23 11.70
C GLY A 22 18.30 15.40 11.51
N VAL A 23 17.75 15.34 10.30
CA VAL A 23 16.59 14.48 9.98
C VAL A 23 16.98 13.00 10.09
N VAL A 24 18.11 12.62 9.50
CA VAL A 24 18.61 11.23 9.53
C VAL A 24 18.91 10.78 10.95
N GLU A 25 19.51 11.64 11.79
CA GLU A 25 19.75 11.34 13.21
C GLU A 25 18.44 11.06 13.96
N ARG A 26 17.42 11.91 13.76
CA ARG A 26 16.11 11.76 14.42
C ARG A 26 15.40 10.48 14.00
N ILE A 27 15.45 10.12 12.70
CA ILE A 27 14.89 8.87 12.20
C ILE A 27 15.67 7.69 12.79
N SER A 28 17.01 7.71 12.72
CA SER A 28 17.86 6.64 13.25
C SER A 28 17.63 6.40 14.75
N ARG A 29 17.44 7.48 15.52
CA ARG A 29 17.10 7.40 16.94
C ARG A 29 15.73 6.78 17.17
N ALA A 30 14.71 7.17 16.41
CA ALA A 30 13.37 6.60 16.51
C ALA A 30 13.35 5.10 16.17
N LEU A 31 14.19 4.69 15.22
CA LEU A 31 14.32 3.29 14.79
C LEU A 31 15.32 2.48 15.63
N SER A 32 15.90 3.06 16.69
CA SER A 32 16.93 2.42 17.53
C SER A 32 18.13 1.86 16.72
N GLY A 33 18.47 2.52 15.61
CA GLY A 33 19.55 2.10 14.70
C GLY A 33 19.27 0.80 13.93
N LYS A 34 18.05 0.27 13.96
CA LYS A 34 17.64 -0.93 13.23
C LYS A 34 16.84 -0.55 11.98
N PRO A 35 16.94 -1.31 10.88
CA PRO A 35 16.01 -1.18 9.77
C PRO A 35 14.57 -1.38 10.26
N ALA A 36 13.65 -0.54 9.79
CA ALA A 36 12.23 -0.65 10.09
C ALA A 36 11.44 -0.97 8.83
N VAL A 37 10.58 -1.97 8.92
CA VAL A 37 9.64 -2.32 7.87
C VAL A 37 8.44 -1.39 8.00
N LEU A 38 8.17 -0.60 6.95
CA LEU A 38 7.06 0.36 6.95
C LEU A 38 5.71 -0.31 6.66
N HIS A 39 5.72 -1.34 5.83
CA HIS A 39 4.56 -2.15 5.50
C HIS A 39 5.02 -3.58 5.24
N GLU A 40 4.28 -4.53 5.78
CA GLU A 40 4.44 -5.95 5.50
C GLU A 40 3.07 -6.59 5.30
N PRO A 41 2.94 -7.57 4.38
CA PRO A 41 1.74 -8.38 4.31
C PRO A 41 1.51 -9.12 5.63
N LEU A 42 0.30 -9.01 6.17
CA LEU A 42 -0.13 -9.75 7.35
C LEU A 42 -1.07 -10.88 6.90
N PHE A 43 -0.68 -12.13 7.17
CA PHE A 43 -1.52 -13.31 6.95
C PHE A 43 -1.90 -13.92 8.30
N ALA A 44 -2.99 -13.44 8.89
CA ALA A 44 -3.39 -13.78 10.26
C ALA A 44 -4.80 -14.37 10.37
N GLY A 45 -5.47 -14.61 9.24
CA GLY A 45 -6.80 -15.16 9.15
C GLY A 45 -6.88 -16.44 8.33
N ASN A 46 -7.84 -16.49 7.42
CA ASN A 46 -8.16 -17.68 6.61
C ASN A 46 -7.39 -17.74 5.28
N GLU A 47 -6.40 -16.88 5.06
CA GLU A 47 -5.71 -16.74 3.77
C GLU A 47 -5.09 -18.06 3.33
N TRP A 48 -4.45 -18.78 4.26
CA TRP A 48 -3.88 -20.12 4.00
C TRP A 48 -4.94 -21.16 3.64
N THR A 49 -6.10 -21.12 4.30
CA THR A 49 -7.19 -22.06 4.05
C THR A 49 -7.78 -21.85 2.66
N TYR A 50 -8.09 -20.60 2.31
CA TYR A 50 -8.66 -20.26 1.00
C TYR A 50 -7.68 -20.54 -0.14
N LEU A 51 -6.39 -20.24 0.06
CA LEU A 51 -5.38 -20.52 -0.95
C LEU A 51 -5.23 -22.03 -1.22
N LYS A 52 -5.18 -22.85 -0.17
CA LYS A 52 -5.14 -24.32 -0.33
C LYS A 52 -6.38 -24.83 -1.07
N GLU A 53 -7.55 -24.29 -0.75
CA GLU A 53 -8.79 -24.69 -1.41
C GLU A 53 -8.81 -24.34 -2.90
N CYS A 54 -8.19 -23.23 -3.33
CA CYS A 54 -7.97 -22.94 -4.75
C CYS A 54 -7.11 -24.01 -5.43
N LEU A 55 -6.03 -24.45 -4.76
CA LEU A 55 -5.13 -25.47 -5.28
C LEU A 55 -5.83 -26.83 -5.37
N ASP A 56 -6.52 -27.25 -4.31
CA ASP A 56 -7.24 -28.52 -4.23
C ASP A 56 -8.37 -28.60 -5.26
N SER A 57 -9.06 -27.48 -5.50
CA SER A 57 -10.13 -27.40 -6.50
C SER A 57 -9.65 -27.15 -7.92
N THR A 58 -8.36 -26.87 -8.12
CA THR A 58 -7.75 -26.45 -9.41
C THR A 58 -8.30 -25.16 -10.01
N PHE A 59 -9.15 -24.43 -9.28
CA PHE A 59 -9.62 -23.10 -9.67
C PHE A 59 -8.60 -22.05 -9.25
N VAL A 60 -7.56 -21.90 -10.08
CA VAL A 60 -6.44 -20.97 -9.85
C VAL A 60 -6.41 -19.82 -10.87
N SER A 61 -7.47 -19.66 -11.67
CA SER A 61 -7.61 -18.59 -12.66
C SER A 61 -8.35 -17.37 -12.08
N SER A 62 -8.55 -16.34 -12.91
CA SER A 62 -9.36 -15.16 -12.56
C SER A 62 -10.86 -15.43 -12.46
N VAL A 63 -11.29 -16.69 -12.62
CA VAL A 63 -12.68 -17.12 -12.47
C VAL A 63 -12.73 -18.15 -11.35
N GLY A 64 -13.61 -17.94 -10.36
CA GLY A 64 -13.81 -18.89 -9.28
C GLY A 64 -14.58 -18.30 -8.10
N LYS A 65 -15.10 -19.18 -7.25
CA LYS A 65 -16.00 -18.82 -6.13
C LYS A 65 -15.46 -17.74 -5.18
N PHE A 66 -14.13 -17.65 -5.03
CA PHE A 66 -13.51 -16.67 -4.14
C PHE A 66 -13.51 -15.26 -4.74
N VAL A 67 -13.51 -15.14 -6.07
CA VAL A 67 -13.67 -13.85 -6.76
C VAL A 67 -15.10 -13.35 -6.58
N ASP A 68 -16.10 -14.19 -6.91
CA ASP A 68 -17.53 -13.85 -6.76
C ASP A 68 -17.86 -13.47 -5.30
N ARG A 69 -17.33 -14.23 -4.34
CA ARG A 69 -17.50 -13.97 -2.92
C ARG A 69 -16.86 -12.66 -2.49
N PHE A 70 -15.62 -12.39 -2.93
CA PHE A 70 -14.91 -11.15 -2.60
C PHE A 70 -15.64 -9.92 -3.12
N GLU A 71 -16.12 -9.96 -4.36
CA GLU A 71 -16.91 -8.87 -4.95
C GLU A 71 -18.20 -8.61 -4.18
N ALA A 72 -18.94 -9.66 -3.82
CA ALA A 72 -20.17 -9.54 -3.03
C ALA A 72 -19.91 -8.97 -1.62
N GLU A 73 -18.90 -9.49 -0.92
CA GLU A 73 -18.51 -9.02 0.42
C GLU A 73 -18.00 -7.58 0.39
N LEU A 74 -17.20 -7.20 -0.62
CA LEU A 74 -16.67 -5.85 -0.75
C LEU A 74 -17.76 -4.83 -1.09
N ALA A 75 -18.72 -5.18 -1.95
CA ALA A 75 -19.89 -4.34 -2.22
C ALA A 75 -20.71 -4.12 -0.94
N ALA A 76 -20.95 -5.17 -0.16
CA ALA A 76 -21.65 -5.07 1.13
C ALA A 76 -20.88 -4.23 2.15
N TYR A 77 -19.56 -4.40 2.25
CA TYR A 77 -18.70 -3.66 3.18
C TYR A 77 -18.64 -2.16 2.86
N THR A 78 -18.55 -1.81 1.58
CA THR A 78 -18.44 -0.41 1.13
C THR A 78 -19.78 0.29 0.98
N GLY A 79 -20.89 -0.47 0.91
CA GLY A 79 -22.22 0.06 0.55
C GLY A 79 -22.37 0.39 -0.93
N ALA A 80 -21.39 0.02 -1.77
CA ALA A 80 -21.49 0.19 -3.21
C ALA A 80 -22.54 -0.76 -3.81
N ARG A 81 -23.16 -0.35 -4.92
CA ARG A 81 -24.12 -1.22 -5.62
C ARG A 81 -23.45 -2.46 -6.22
N HIS A 82 -22.21 -2.30 -6.67
CA HIS A 82 -21.40 -3.32 -7.31
C HIS A 82 -19.92 -3.12 -6.95
N ALA A 83 -19.17 -4.21 -6.90
CA ALA A 83 -17.71 -4.22 -6.84
C ALA A 83 -17.18 -5.16 -7.92
N VAL A 84 -16.03 -4.85 -8.51
CA VAL A 84 -15.40 -5.65 -9.57
C VAL A 84 -13.94 -5.87 -9.20
N ALA A 85 -13.54 -7.13 -9.12
CA ALA A 85 -12.16 -7.51 -8.85
C ALA A 85 -11.31 -7.35 -10.12
N VAL A 86 -10.18 -6.66 -9.98
CA VAL A 86 -9.20 -6.46 -11.06
C VAL A 86 -7.79 -6.78 -10.55
N VAL A 87 -6.86 -6.92 -11.49
CA VAL A 87 -5.50 -7.40 -11.19
C VAL A 87 -4.67 -6.46 -10.30
N ASN A 88 -4.99 -5.16 -10.27
CA ASN A 88 -4.38 -4.17 -9.37
C ASN A 88 -5.17 -2.84 -9.43
N GLY A 89 -4.78 -1.87 -8.57
CA GLY A 89 -5.42 -0.56 -8.52
C GLY A 89 -5.25 0.30 -9.78
N THR A 90 -4.15 0.16 -10.52
CA THR A 90 -3.95 0.91 -11.77
C THR A 90 -4.91 0.45 -12.86
N ALA A 91 -5.21 -0.85 -12.93
CA ALA A 91 -6.19 -1.40 -13.87
C ALA A 91 -7.64 -1.04 -13.52
N ALA A 92 -7.90 -0.58 -12.29
CA ALA A 92 -9.23 -0.15 -11.84
C ALA A 92 -9.59 1.28 -12.28
N LEU A 93 -8.57 2.11 -12.58
CA LEU A 93 -8.71 3.51 -12.97
C LEU A 93 -8.88 3.65 -14.49
#